data_AF-A0A838RM56-F1
#
_entry.id   AF-A0A838RM56-F1
#
_cell.length_a   1.000
_cell.length_b   1.000
_cell.length_c   1.000
_cell.angle_alpha   90.00
_cell.angle_beta   90.00
_cell.angle_gamma   90.00
#
_symmetry.space_group_name_H-M   'P 1'
#
loop_
_entity.id
_entity.type
_entity.pdbx_description
1 polymer ?
#
loop_
_entity_poly.entity_id
_entity_poly.type
_entity_poly.pdbx_seq_one_letter_code
_entity_poly.pdbx_strand_id
1 'polypeptide(L)'
;MKPELRKEARRLRQEGKAINEIARILGVSKASVSVWVRDIELTEEQKAQLTKQQRSFKAQSAGAQANREKFREFRIAYQEAGRSKAREGSSLHMAGCMLYWAEGTKARTQVNFANSDPNMVRFFMRFLREEVDI
;
A
#
# COMPACT_ATOMS: atom_id res chain seq x y z
N MET A 1 38.47 4.20 8.35
CA MET A 1 37.00 4.26 8.10
C MET A 1 36.25 3.02 8.60
N LYS A 2 36.59 1.78 8.19
CA LYS A 2 35.95 0.56 8.71
C LYS A 2 36.07 0.33 10.24
N PRO A 3 37.17 0.68 10.93
CA PRO A 3 37.29 0.48 12.37
C PRO A 3 36.32 1.33 13.19
N GLU A 4 36.16 2.61 12.84
CA GLU A 4 35.25 3.54 13.52
C GLU A 4 33.79 3.12 13.36
N LEU A 5 33.38 2.75 12.14
CA LEU A 5 32.03 2.24 11.88
C LEU A 5 31.75 0.95 12.66
N ARG A 6 32.75 0.07 12.79
CA ARG A 6 32.63 -1.15 13.60
C ARG A 6 32.49 -0.82 15.08
N LYS A 7 33.28 0.12 15.61
CA LYS A 7 33.20 0.55 17.01
C LYS A 7 31.83 1.14 17.32
N GLU A 8 31.32 2.01 16.45
CA GLU A 8 30.02 2.61 16.61
C GLU A 8 28.87 1.59 16.47
N ALA A 9 28.97 0.64 15.53
CA ALA A 9 27.99 -0.45 15.41
C ALA A 9 27.89 -1.29 16.69
N ARG A 10 29.02 -1.51 17.38
CA ARG A 10 29.06 -2.25 18.65
C ARG A 10 28.43 -1.45 19.79
N ARG A 11 28.71 -0.15 19.89
CA ARG A 11 28.09 0.76 20.86
C ARG A 11 26.57 0.75 20.71
N LEU A 12 26.07 0.97 19.50
CA LEU A 12 24.65 0.95 19.17
C LEU A 12 24.01 -0.42 19.45
N ARG A 13 24.74 -1.52 19.24
CA ARG A 13 24.24 -2.86 19.57
C ARG A 13 24.12 -3.09 21.06
N GLN A 14 25.09 -2.63 21.86
CA GLN A 14 25.05 -2.72 23.32
C GLN A 14 23.89 -1.92 23.92
N GLU A 15 23.50 -0.82 23.27
CA GLU A 15 22.26 -0.07 23.60
C GLU A 15 20.96 -0.82 23.26
N GLY A 16 21.05 -2.00 22.61
CA GLY A 16 19.91 -2.83 22.25
C GLY A 16 19.32 -2.56 20.86
N LYS A 17 19.97 -1.75 20.01
CA LYS A 17 19.46 -1.45 18.67
C LYS A 17 19.47 -2.66 17.75
N ALA A 18 18.50 -2.70 16.82
CA ALA A 18 18.40 -3.77 15.83
C ALA A 18 19.49 -3.65 14.75
N ILE A 19 19.95 -4.78 14.19
CA ILE A 19 20.93 -4.82 13.08
C ILE A 19 20.49 -3.92 11.90
N ASN A 20 19.19 -3.95 11.57
CA ASN A 20 18.62 -3.12 10.49
C ASN A 20 18.70 -1.62 10.78
N GLU A 21 18.54 -1.23 12.06
CA GLU A 21 18.60 0.17 12.49
C GLU A 21 20.04 0.67 12.44
N ILE A 22 20.98 -0.12 12.96
CA ILE A 22 22.42 0.17 12.92
C ILE A 22 22.91 0.31 11.48
N ALA A 23 22.51 -0.60 10.59
CA ALA A 23 22.86 -0.55 9.18
C ALA A 23 22.38 0.75 8.50
N ARG A 24 21.17 1.22 8.86
CA ARG A 24 20.61 2.47 8.35
C ARG A 24 21.35 3.69 8.89
N ILE A 25 21.61 3.74 10.21
CA ILE A 25 22.32 4.85 10.86
C ILE A 25 23.72 5.03 10.27
N LEU A 26 24.42 3.92 10.04
CA LEU A 26 25.80 3.92 9.58
C LEU A 26 25.96 3.89 8.05
N GLY A 27 24.87 3.76 7.29
CA GLY A 27 24.92 3.68 5.82
C GLY A 27 25.67 2.45 5.28
N VAL A 28 25.66 1.34 6.00
CA VAL A 28 26.39 0.10 5.63
C VAL A 28 25.44 -1.07 5.40
N SER A 29 25.94 -2.13 4.78
CA SER A 29 25.16 -3.35 4.60
C SER A 29 24.82 -4.04 5.93
N LYS A 30 23.65 -4.70 5.98
CA LYS A 30 23.24 -5.52 7.13
C LYS A 30 24.21 -6.66 7.40
N ALA A 31 24.78 -7.23 6.34
CA ALA A 31 25.78 -8.30 6.45
C ALA A 31 27.03 -7.82 7.20
N SER A 32 27.50 -6.60 6.91
CA SER A 32 28.65 -6.00 7.60
C SER A 32 28.37 -5.81 9.09
N VAL A 33 27.21 -5.24 9.44
CA VAL A 33 26.82 -5.05 10.84
C VAL A 33 26.70 -6.38 11.58
N SER A 34 26.04 -7.37 10.96
CA SER A 34 25.88 -8.72 11.54
C SER A 34 27.22 -9.33 11.94
N VAL A 35 28.22 -9.26 11.04
CA VAL A 35 29.58 -9.74 11.32
C VAL A 35 30.25 -8.96 12.45
N TRP A 36 30.06 -7.65 12.53
CA TRP A 36 30.70 -6.79 13.52
C TRP A 36 30.20 -6.92 14.95
N VAL A 37 28.94 -7.37 15.12
CA VAL A 37 28.24 -7.39 16.41
C VAL A 37 27.78 -8.79 16.83
N ARG A 38 28.12 -9.85 16.08
CA ARG A 38 27.65 -11.22 16.31
C ARG A 38 27.96 -11.77 17.71
N ASP A 39 29.03 -11.28 18.32
CA ASP A 39 29.54 -11.68 19.63
C ASP A 39 28.90 -10.89 20.80
N ILE A 40 28.04 -9.91 20.49
CA ILE A 40 27.35 -9.12 21.51
C ILE A 40 26.02 -9.80 21.85
N GLU A 41 25.96 -10.39 23.04
CA GLU A 41 24.72 -10.87 23.63
C GLU A 41 23.88 -9.70 24.14
N LEU A 42 22.60 -9.71 23.80
CA LEU A 42 21.63 -8.75 24.33
C LEU A 42 20.99 -9.29 25.60
N THR A 43 20.58 -8.39 26.49
CA THR A 43 19.78 -8.76 27.67
C THR A 43 18.39 -9.25 27.26
N GLU A 44 17.70 -9.96 28.15
CA GLU A 44 16.35 -10.46 27.89
C GLU A 44 15.36 -9.30 27.70
N GLU A 45 15.52 -8.19 28.40
CA GLU A 45 14.72 -6.98 28.23
C GLU A 45 14.90 -6.38 26.83
N GLN A 46 16.15 -6.31 26.36
CA GLN A 46 16.47 -5.81 25.02
C GLN A 46 15.90 -6.74 23.92
N LYS A 47 16.00 -8.06 24.10
CA LYS A 47 15.38 -9.04 23.19
C LYS A 47 13.86 -8.92 23.16
N ALA A 48 13.23 -8.75 24.32
CA ALA A 48 11.78 -8.56 24.44
C ALA A 48 11.32 -7.27 23.74
N GLN A 49 12.05 -6.17 23.93
CA GLN A 49 11.77 -4.89 23.28
C GLN A 49 11.87 -4.98 21.75
N LEU A 50 12.93 -5.61 21.23
CA LEU A 50 13.08 -5.85 19.78
C LEU A 50 11.96 -6.73 19.22
N THR A 51 11.55 -7.76 19.96
CA THR A 51 10.45 -8.64 19.57
C THR A 51 9.12 -7.88 19.53
N LYS A 52 8.85 -7.02 20.51
CA LYS A 52 7.64 -6.18 20.55
C LYS A 52 7.59 -5.22 19.36
N GLN A 53 8.70 -4.57 19.04
CA GLN A 53 8.80 -3.73 17.84
C GLN A 53 8.52 -4.53 16.56
N GLN A 54 9.15 -5.71 16.42
CA GLN A 54 8.96 -6.56 15.25
C GLN A 54 7.51 -7.08 15.11
N ARG A 55 6.85 -7.41 16.22
CA ARG A 55 5.43 -7.80 16.24
C ARG A 55 4.52 -6.66 15.82
N SER A 56 4.80 -5.42 16.25
CA SER A 56 4.06 -4.24 15.80
C SER A 56 4.15 -4.06 14.28
N PHE A 57 5.35 -4.21 13.70
CA PHE A 57 5.53 -4.17 12.23
C PHE A 57 4.81 -5.31 11.52
N LYS A 58 4.84 -6.54 12.06
CA LYS A 58 4.13 -7.69 11.48
C LYS A 58 2.61 -7.55 11.57
N ALA A 59 2.08 -7.04 12.68
CA ALA A 59 0.65 -6.78 12.85
C ALA A 59 0.15 -5.71 11.87
N GLN A 60 0.93 -4.65 11.65
CA GLN A 60 0.66 -3.64 10.63
C GLN A 60 0.66 -4.25 9.21
N SER A 61 1.57 -5.20 8.96
CA SER A 61 1.62 -5.95 7.69
C SER A 61 0.42 -6.88 7.50
N ALA A 62 -0.09 -7.50 8.56
CA ALA A 62 -1.25 -8.39 8.50
C ALA A 62 -2.55 -7.63 8.20
N GLY A 63 -2.76 -6.47 8.84
CA GLY A 63 -3.90 -5.61 8.54
C GLY A 63 -3.88 -5.06 7.11
N ALA A 64 -2.68 -4.66 6.62
CA ALA A 64 -2.51 -4.24 5.23
C ALA A 64 -2.79 -5.38 4.23
N GLN A 65 -2.38 -6.61 4.55
CA GLN A 65 -2.66 -7.78 3.73
C GLN A 65 -4.16 -8.12 3.71
N ALA A 66 -4.81 -8.18 4.87
CA ALA A 66 -6.25 -8.44 4.96
C ALA A 66 -7.07 -7.39 4.20
N ASN A 67 -6.71 -6.11 4.31
CA ASN A 67 -7.34 -5.05 3.52
C ASN A 67 -7.10 -5.25 2.02
N ARG A 68 -5.89 -5.61 1.60
CA ARG A 68 -5.58 -5.87 0.19
C ARG A 68 -6.41 -7.00 -0.38
N GLU A 69 -6.60 -8.08 0.37
CA GLU A 69 -7.43 -9.23 -0.02
C GLU A 69 -8.90 -8.82 -0.11
N LYS A 70 -9.44 -8.17 0.93
CA LYS A 70 -10.81 -7.64 0.95
C LYS A 70 -11.12 -6.72 -0.24
N PHE A 71 -10.28 -5.73 -0.51
CA PHE A 71 -10.50 -4.80 -1.62
C PHE A 71 -10.26 -5.44 -2.99
N ARG A 72 -9.49 -6.53 -3.06
CA ARG A 72 -9.36 -7.33 -4.29
C ARG A 72 -10.65 -8.07 -4.59
N GLU A 73 -11.28 -8.67 -3.59
CA GLU A 73 -12.58 -9.35 -3.73
C GLU A 73 -13.66 -8.38 -4.18
N PHE A 74 -13.77 -7.21 -3.53
CA PHE A 74 -14.70 -6.16 -3.96
C PHE A 74 -14.46 -5.74 -5.42
N ARG A 75 -13.21 -5.56 -5.83
CA ARG A 75 -12.90 -5.21 -7.22
C ARG A 75 -13.39 -6.27 -8.20
N ILE A 76 -13.18 -7.55 -7.90
CA ILE A 76 -13.65 -8.64 -8.76
C ILE A 76 -15.17 -8.63 -8.85
N ALA A 77 -15.86 -8.48 -7.71
CA ALA A 77 -17.32 -8.41 -7.66
C ALA A 77 -17.88 -7.23 -8.47
N TYR A 78 -17.32 -6.03 -8.33
CA TYR A 78 -17.77 -4.86 -9.11
C TYR A 78 -17.45 -5.00 -10.61
N GLN A 79 -16.35 -5.64 -10.99
CA GLN A 79 -16.05 -5.93 -12.39
C GLN A 79 -17.05 -6.94 -12.99
N GLU A 80 -17.46 -7.95 -12.23
CA GLU A 80 -18.50 -8.90 -12.61
C GLU A 80 -19.84 -8.18 -12.81
N ALA A 81 -20.25 -7.37 -11.82
CA ALA A 81 -21.49 -6.60 -11.86
C ALA A 81 -21.52 -5.65 -13.07
N GLY A 82 -20.43 -4.90 -13.32
CA GLY A 82 -20.32 -4.02 -14.48
C GLY A 82 -20.37 -4.79 -15.81
N ARG A 83 -19.74 -5.97 -15.91
CA ARG A 83 -19.86 -6.83 -17.10
C ARG A 83 -21.28 -7.35 -17.30
N SER A 84 -21.99 -7.69 -16.22
CA SER A 84 -23.39 -8.10 -16.29
C SER A 84 -24.27 -6.94 -16.78
N LYS A 85 -24.10 -5.76 -16.19
CA LYS A 85 -24.84 -4.55 -16.55
C LYS A 85 -24.62 -4.15 -18.02
N ALA A 86 -23.39 -4.24 -18.51
CA ALA A 86 -23.08 -3.98 -19.92
C ALA A 86 -23.80 -4.94 -20.89
N ARG A 87 -24.10 -6.18 -20.47
CA ARG A 87 -24.82 -7.16 -21.31
C ARG A 87 -26.33 -6.89 -21.38
N GLU A 88 -26.88 -6.05 -20.51
CA GLU A 88 -28.29 -5.62 -20.59
C GLU A 88 -28.57 -4.76 -21.83
N GLY A 89 -27.52 -4.20 -22.46
CA GLY A 89 -27.65 -3.48 -23.72
C GLY A 89 -28.25 -2.07 -23.60
N SER A 90 -28.25 -1.48 -22.39
CA SER A 90 -28.68 -0.08 -22.20
C SER A 90 -27.80 0.88 -23.01
N SER A 91 -28.44 1.69 -23.86
CA SER A 91 -27.77 2.73 -24.63
C SER A 91 -27.18 3.81 -23.72
N LEU A 92 -27.85 4.14 -22.61
CA LEU A 92 -27.35 5.07 -21.59
C LEU A 92 -26.08 4.51 -20.92
N HIS A 93 -26.09 3.23 -20.56
CA HIS A 93 -24.93 2.59 -19.94
C HIS A 93 -23.73 2.58 -20.88
N MET A 94 -23.92 2.19 -22.14
CA MET A 94 -22.86 2.17 -23.15
C MET A 94 -22.28 3.55 -23.40
N ALA A 95 -23.13 4.56 -23.62
CA ALA A 95 -22.69 5.93 -23.84
C ALA A 95 -21.97 6.51 -22.62
N GLY A 96 -22.44 6.23 -21.39
CA GLY A 96 -21.77 6.63 -20.15
C GLY A 96 -20.38 6.00 -20.01
N CYS A 97 -20.23 4.72 -20.35
CA CYS A 97 -18.94 4.03 -20.35
C CYS A 97 -17.97 4.61 -21.39
N MET A 98 -18.43 4.86 -22.62
CA MET A 98 -17.61 5.48 -23.67
C MET A 98 -17.17 6.89 -23.28
N LEU A 99 -18.08 7.67 -22.70
CA LEU A 99 -17.80 9.01 -22.22
C LEU A 99 -16.74 8.99 -21.10
N TYR A 100 -16.88 8.09 -20.12
CA TYR A 100 -15.87 7.92 -19.07
C TYR A 100 -14.52 7.42 -19.63
N TRP A 101 -14.53 6.61 -20.69
CA TRP A 101 -13.29 6.17 -21.33
C TRP A 101 -12.55 7.35 -22.00
N ALA A 102 -13.27 8.29 -22.60
CA ALA A 102 -12.68 9.45 -23.25
C ALA A 102 -12.19 10.52 -22.25
N GLU A 103 -13.00 10.86 -21.25
CA GLU A 103 -12.81 12.03 -20.39
C GLU A 103 -12.49 11.69 -18.92
N GLY A 104 -12.69 10.43 -18.53
CA GLY A 104 -12.48 9.98 -17.16
C GLY A 104 -11.01 9.74 -16.83
N THR A 105 -10.72 9.63 -15.53
CA THR A 105 -9.34 9.36 -15.09
C THR A 105 -8.96 7.89 -15.23
N LYS A 106 -7.66 7.64 -15.45
CA LYS A 106 -7.07 6.29 -15.42
C LYS A 106 -6.85 5.76 -13.99
N ALA A 107 -7.22 6.52 -12.97
CA ALA A 107 -7.12 6.10 -11.58
C ALA A 107 -8.07 4.92 -11.32
N ARG A 108 -7.63 3.96 -10.49
CA ARG A 108 -8.35 2.69 -10.28
C ARG A 108 -9.19 2.65 -9.00
N THR A 109 -9.13 3.70 -8.20
CA THR A 109 -9.73 3.75 -6.85
C THR A 109 -10.72 4.89 -6.67
N GLN A 110 -10.88 5.73 -7.68
CA GLN A 110 -11.77 6.87 -7.67
C GLN A 110 -12.37 7.07 -9.05
N VAL A 111 -13.62 7.52 -9.09
CA VAL A 111 -14.30 7.92 -10.32
C VAL A 111 -14.23 9.44 -10.38
N ASN A 112 -13.39 9.94 -11.27
CA ASN A 112 -13.24 11.37 -11.51
C ASN A 112 -13.57 11.66 -12.97
N PHE A 113 -14.47 12.61 -13.17
CA PHE A 113 -14.90 13.08 -14.47
C PHE A 113 -14.92 14.61 -14.46
N ALA A 114 -14.20 15.24 -15.38
CA ALA A 114 -14.13 16.69 -15.49
C ALA A 114 -14.24 17.09 -16.95
N ASN A 115 -15.19 17.96 -17.27
CA ASN A 115 -15.37 18.48 -18.62
C ASN A 115 -15.94 19.90 -18.55
N SER A 116 -15.58 20.75 -19.52
CA SER A 116 -16.05 22.14 -19.59
C SER A 116 -17.47 22.30 -20.13
N ASP A 117 -17.99 21.31 -20.86
CA ASP A 117 -19.36 21.29 -21.35
C ASP A 117 -20.31 20.80 -20.22
N PRO A 118 -21.23 21.66 -19.72
CA PRO A 118 -22.17 21.29 -18.68
C PRO A 118 -23.13 20.17 -19.10
N ASN A 119 -23.41 19.99 -20.40
CA ASN A 119 -24.26 18.92 -20.89
C ASN A 119 -23.57 17.55 -20.76
N MET A 120 -22.26 17.46 -21.01
CA MET A 120 -21.49 16.24 -20.81
C MET A 120 -21.47 15.84 -19.33
N VAL A 121 -21.28 16.81 -18.43
CA VAL A 121 -21.33 16.59 -16.98
C VAL A 121 -22.73 16.13 -16.54
N ARG A 122 -23.80 16.77 -17.05
CA ARG A 122 -25.18 16.39 -16.75
C ARG A 122 -25.50 14.97 -17.25
N PHE A 123 -25.04 14.62 -18.45
CA PHE A 123 -25.20 13.28 -19.00
C PHE A 123 -24.48 12.24 -18.13
N PHE A 124 -23.24 12.51 -17.72
CA PHE A 124 -22.49 11.61 -16.86
C PHE A 124 -23.17 11.43 -15.50
N MET A 125 -23.69 12.50 -14.88
CA MET A 125 -24.50 12.39 -13.65
C MET A 125 -25.75 11.53 -13.83
N ARG A 126 -26.44 11.66 -14.98
CA ARG A 126 -27.60 10.83 -15.30
C ARG A 126 -27.23 9.36 -15.39
N PHE A 127 -26.15 9.04 -16.11
CA PHE A 127 -25.59 7.69 -16.18
C PHE A 127 -25.30 7.12 -14.79
N LEU A 128 -24.65 7.87 -13.90
CA LEU A 128 -24.35 7.39 -12.55
C LEU A 128 -25.60 7.04 -11.73
N ARG A 129 -26.64 7.89 -11.79
CA ARG A 129 -27.88 7.70 -11.01
C ARG A 129 -28.77 6.59 -11.55
N GLU A 130 -28.84 6.43 -12.87
CA GLU A 130 -29.76 5.48 -13.51
C GLU A 130 -29.13 4.10 -13.75
N GLU A 131 -27.80 4.02 -13.89
CA GLU A 131 -27.12 2.79 -14.35
C GLU A 131 -26.05 2.24 -13.40
N VAL A 132 -25.62 3.01 -12.40
CA VAL A 132 -24.47 2.67 -11.51
C VAL A 132 -24.87 2.63 -10.02
N ASP A 133 -26.15 2.80 -9.68
CA ASP A 133 -26.67 2.79 -8.29
C ASP A 133 -25.85 3.68 -7.33
N ILE A 134 -25.61 4.94 -7.73
CA ILE A 134 -24.97 5.97 -6.90
C ILE A 134 -26.00 6.98 -6.39
#